data_AF-A0A662HPF6-F1
#
_entry.id   AF-A0A662HPF6-F1
#
_cell.length_a   1.000
_cell.length_b   1.000
_cell.length_c   1.000
_cell.angle_alpha   90.00
_cell.angle_beta   90.00
_cell.angle_gamma   90.00
#
_symmetry.space_group_name_H-M   'P 1'
#
loop_
_entity.id
_entity.type
_entity.pdbx_description
1 polymer ?
#
loop_
_entity_poly.entity_id
_entity_poly.type
_entity_poly.pdbx_seq_one_letter_code
_entity_poly.pdbx_strand_id
1 'polypeptide(L)' 'MESSKIVVCPICLGSRIDLYLGGYAGKIYRCLDCGYVGSIILEMELEEYMKILEKKRLEDEEVQE' A
#
# COMPACT_ATOMS: atom_id res chain seq x y z
N MET A 1 10.88 21.09 0.30
CA MET A 1 9.74 20.24 0.67
C MET A 1 10.14 18.85 0.24
N GLU A 2 10.53 17.99 1.18
CA GLU A 2 10.85 16.60 0.85
C GLU A 2 9.54 15.87 0.53
N SER A 3 9.40 15.46 -0.73
CA SER A 3 8.40 14.49 -1.18
C SER A 3 8.59 13.18 -0.40
N SER A 4 7.82 13.01 0.67
CA SER A 4 7.86 11.82 1.50
C SER A 4 7.08 10.73 0.80
N LYS A 5 7.79 9.81 0.16
CA LYS A 5 7.17 8.69 -0.54
C LYS A 5 6.87 7.54 0.40
N ILE A 6 5.76 6.86 0.16
CA ILE A 6 5.35 5.64 0.87
C ILE A 6 5.07 4.51 -0.12
N VAL A 7 5.39 3.30 0.30
CA VAL A 7 5.12 2.07 -0.45
C VAL A 7 3.93 1.35 0.17
N VAL A 8 2.94 1.01 -0.64
CA VAL A 8 1.68 0.42 -0.18
C VAL A 8 1.21 -0.72 -1.07
N CYS A 9 0.34 -1.56 -0.52
CA CYS A 9 -0.15 -2.76 -1.18
C CYS A 9 -1.14 -2.40 -2.29
N PRO A 10 -1.02 -2.97 -3.50
CA PRO A 10 -1.95 -2.70 -4.59
C PRO A 10 -3.36 -3.28 -4.36
N ILE A 11 -3.53 -4.17 -3.38
CA ILE A 11 -4.81 -4.84 -3.11
C ILE A 11 -5.57 -4.15 -1.97
N CYS A 12 -4.92 -3.92 -0.83
CA CYS A 12 -5.59 -3.42 0.37
C CYS A 12 -5.15 -2.01 0.79
N LEU A 13 -4.14 -1.43 0.13
CA LEU A 13 -3.50 -0.15 0.50
C LEU A 13 -2.78 -0.16 1.86
N GLY A 14 -2.54 -1.34 2.43
CA GLY A 14 -1.71 -1.51 3.62
C GLY A 14 -0.25 -1.15 3.34
N SER A 15 0.39 -0.44 4.28
CA SER A 15 1.79 -0.03 4.19
C SER A 15 2.77 -1.04 4.81
N ARG A 16 2.26 -2.10 5.45
CA ARG A 16 3.10 -3.16 6.05
C ARG A 16 3.53 -4.15 4.98
N ILE A 17 4.69 -3.88 4.37
CA ILE A 17 5.25 -4.67 3.28
C ILE A 17 6.67 -5.12 3.60
N ASP A 18 6.89 -6.43 3.46
CA ASP A 18 8.21 -7.04 3.53
C ASP A 18 8.75 -7.38 2.14
N LEU A 19 10.07 -7.30 1.97
CA LEU A 19 10.76 -7.93 0.85
C LEU A 19 10.84 -9.44 1.12
N TYR A 20 9.98 -10.21 0.44
CA TYR A 20 9.86 -11.65 0.64
C TYR A 20 10.96 -12.44 -0.07
N LEU A 21 11.27 -12.10 -1.32
CA LEU A 21 12.38 -12.66 -2.08
C LEU A 21 13.07 -11.55 -2.85
N GLY A 22 14.40 -11.56 -2.87
CA GLY A 22 15.22 -10.60 -3.60
C GLY A 22 16.42 -11.27 -4.25
N GLY A 23 16.94 -10.71 -5.34
CA GLY A 23 18.14 -11.20 -6.00
C GLY A 23 18.12 -10.94 -7.51
N TYR A 24 18.85 -11.76 -8.27
CA TYR A 24 18.94 -11.63 -9.72
C TYR A 24 17.58 -11.76 -10.42
N ALA A 25 16.66 -12.53 -9.85
CA ALA A 25 15.30 -12.72 -10.38
C ALA A 25 14.33 -11.57 -10.06
N GLY A 26 14.80 -10.48 -9.43
CA GLY A 26 13.99 -9.32 -9.05
C GLY A 26 13.58 -9.31 -7.59
N LYS A 27 12.67 -8.39 -7.25
CA LYS A 27 12.12 -8.20 -5.90
C LYS A 27 10.66 -8.69 -5.87
N ILE A 28 10.35 -9.54 -4.92
CA ILE A 28 8.99 -9.98 -4.59
C ILE A 28 8.67 -9.46 -3.20
N TYR A 29 7.56 -8.76 -3.09
CA TYR A 29 7.06 -8.17 -1.87
C TYR A 29 5.93 -9.01 -1.30
N ARG A 30 5.78 -8.98 0.03
CA ARG A 30 4.65 -9.58 0.74
C ARG A 30 3.97 -8.52 1.60
N CYS A 31 2.67 -8.35 1.43
CA CYS A 31 1.84 -7.54 2.32
C CYS A 31 1.46 -8.36 3.55
N LEU A 32 1.66 -7.77 4.73
CA LEU A 32 1.33 -8.38 6.02
C LEU A 32 -0.14 -8.18 6.42
N ASP A 33 -0.87 -7.30 5.73
CA ASP A 33 -2.28 -7.00 6.02
C ASP A 33 -3.24 -7.97 5.32
N CYS A 34 -3.08 -8.16 4.01
CA CYS A 34 -3.99 -9.00 3.21
C CYS A 34 -3.34 -10.27 2.65
N GLY A 35 -2.02 -10.44 2.81
CA GLY A 35 -1.28 -11.59 2.31
C GLY A 35 -0.89 -11.55 0.84
N TYR A 36 -1.05 -10.40 0.14
CA TYR A 36 -0.55 -10.23 -1.23
C TYR A 36 0.93 -10.60 -1.34
N VAL A 37 1.30 -11.40 -2.34
CA VAL A 37 2.70 -11.73 -2.68
C VAL A 37 2.92 -11.49 -4.17
N GLY A 38 3.86 -10.61 -4.51
CA GLY A 38 4.16 -10.31 -5.91
C GLY A 38 5.21 -9.22 -6.08
N SER A 39 5.63 -8.99 -7.31
CA SER A 39 6.65 -7.99 -7.65
C SER A 39 6.11 -6.56 -7.78
N ILE A 40 4.78 -6.37 -7.68
CA ILE A 40 4.13 -5.08 -7.89
C ILE A 40 3.78 -4.46 -6.54
N ILE A 41 4.22 -3.22 -6.35
CA ILE A 41 3.92 -2.37 -5.21
C ILE A 41 3.53 -0.99 -5.72
N LEU A 42 2.73 -0.25 -4.96
CA LEU A 42 2.41 1.14 -5.28
C LEU A 42 3.35 2.05 -4.49
N GLU A 43 4.02 2.95 -5.19
CA GLU A 43 4.81 4.04 -4.60
C GLU A 43 4.06 5.34 -4.88
N MET A 44 3.72 6.08 -3.82
CA MET A 44 2.97 7.33 -3.91
C MET A 44 3.45 8.32 -2.86
N GLU A 45 3.08 9.58 -3.03
CA GLU A 45 3.37 10.62 -2.03
C GLU A 45 2.50 10.42 -0.78
N LEU A 46 3.06 10.72 0.39
CA LEU A 46 2.37 10.55 1.66
C LEU A 46 1.08 11.37 1.72
N GLU A 47 1.08 12.58 1.16
CA GLU A 47 -0.12 13.42 1.11
C GLU A 47 -1.23 12.79 0.26
N GLU A 48 -0.89 12.09 -0.82
CA GLU A 48 -1.84 11.37 -1.65
C GLU A 48 -2.39 10.15 -0.92
N TYR A 49 -1.51 9.38 -0.25
CA TYR A 49 -1.90 8.23 0.54
C TYR A 49 -2.91 8.59 1.64
N MET A 50 -2.66 9.67 2.39
CA MET A 50 -3.55 10.11 3.46
C MET A 50 -4.94 10.47 2.94
N LYS A 51 -5.02 11.13 1.77
CA LYS A 51 -6.31 11.46 1.12
C LYS A 51 -7.07 10.20 0.70
N ILE A 52 -6.38 9.18 0.20
CA ILE A 52 -7.00 7.91 -0.19
C ILE A 52 -7.56 7.20 1.05
N LEU A 53 -6.79 7.14 2.15
CA LEU A 53 -7.25 6.53 3.39
C LEU A 53 -8.47 7.25 3.98
N GLU A 54 -8.46 8.59 3.96
CA GLU A 54 -9.58 9.39 4.43
C GLU A 54 -10.85 9.11 3.61
N LYS A 55 -10.73 9.09 2.27
CA LYS A 55 -11.86 8.74 1.38
C LYS A 55 -12.39 7.35 1.66
N LYS A 56 -11.51 6.35 1.78
CA LYS A 56 -11.91 4.96 2.06
C LYS A 56 -12.66 4.85 3.40
N ARG A 57 -12.23 5.57 4.42
CA ARG A 57 -12.92 5.63 5.72
C ARG A 57 -14.33 6.22 5.59
N LEU A 58 -14.48 7.30 4.82
CA LEU A 58 -15.79 7.91 4.58
C LEU A 58 -16.72 6.98 3.80
N GLU A 59 -16.21 6.31 2.76
CA GLU A 59 -16.96 5.31 1.99
C GLU A 59 -17.42 4.13 2.88
N ASP A 60 -16.56 3.65 3.78
CA ASP A 60 -16.90 2.58 4.71
C ASP A 60 -17.98 3.03 5.73
N GLU A 61 -18.04 4.32 6.08
CA GLU A 61 -19.06 4.91 6.97
C GLU A 61 -20.42 5.09 6.26
N GLU A 62 -20.42 5.54 5.00
CA GLU A 62 -21.65 5.72 4.19
C GLU A 62 -22.37 4.40 3.85
N VAL A 63 -21.65 3.28 3.83
CA VAL A 63 -22.24 1.94 3.57
C VAL A 63 -22.97 1.38 4.81
N GLN A 64 -22.80 1.99 5.98
CA GLN A 64 -23.39 1.53 7.25
C GLN A 64 -24.72 2.24 7.63
N GLU A 65 -25.20 3.21 6.84
CA GLU A 65 -26.54 3.83 6.96
C GLU A 65 -27.55 3.26 5.95
#